data_AF-A0A6B2D9T5-F1
#
_entry.id   AF-A0A6B2D9T5-F1
#
_cell.length_a   1.000
_cell.length_b   1.000
_cell.length_c   1.000
_cell.angle_alpha   90.00
_cell.angle_beta   90.00
_cell.angle_gamma   90.00
#
_symmetry.space_group_name_H-M   'P 1'
#
loop_
_entity.id
_entity.type
_entity.pdbx_description
1 polymer ?
#
loop_
_entity_poly.entity_id
_entity_poly.type
_entity_poly.pdbx_seq_one_letter_code
_entity_poly.pdbx_strand_id
1 'polypeptide(L)'
;ARLTELGLPTTSGSGVRDRIVAGDPEAVRLAEIAGRQVGEVLATLVCVVNPGVLVVAGDLAEPHFVAGVREELYRRALPRATRNLRVEIGGRGDALGGAVALVVETVFSVAEVDRRLALDQGRSAVTARTVPSGRTTRL
;
A
#
# COMPACT_ATOMS: atom_id res chain seq x y z
N ALA A 1 12.72 -23.29 -6.75
CA ALA A 1 13.95 -23.91 -6.24
C ALA A 1 13.64 -24.85 -5.07
N ARG A 2 13.33 -24.35 -3.86
CA ARG A 2 13.11 -25.21 -2.68
C ARG A 2 12.06 -26.33 -2.83
N LEU A 3 10.87 -26.05 -3.36
CA LEU A 3 9.87 -27.11 -3.62
C LEU A 3 10.39 -28.18 -4.60
N THR A 4 11.14 -27.76 -5.61
CA THR A 4 11.76 -28.67 -6.59
C THR A 4 12.88 -29.50 -5.98
N GLU A 5 13.67 -28.92 -5.07
CA GLU A 5 14.68 -29.62 -4.27
C GLU A 5 14.04 -30.67 -3.33
N LEU A 6 12.77 -30.47 -2.95
CA LEU A 6 11.97 -31.40 -2.16
C LEU A 6 11.24 -32.46 -3.01
N GLY A 7 11.59 -32.57 -4.30
CA GLY A 7 11.00 -33.55 -5.22
C GLY A 7 9.63 -33.14 -5.77
N LEU A 8 9.19 -31.91 -5.54
CA LEU A 8 7.94 -31.36 -6.07
C LEU A 8 8.27 -30.44 -7.25
N PRO A 9 8.16 -30.93 -8.50
CA PRO A 9 8.47 -30.11 -9.67
C PRO A 9 7.53 -28.91 -9.71
N THR A 10 8.10 -27.72 -9.50
CA THR A 10 7.39 -26.44 -9.40
C THR A 10 8.24 -25.37 -10.07
N THR A 11 7.91 -25.05 -11.31
CA THR A 11 8.69 -24.15 -12.19
C THR A 11 8.14 -22.73 -12.27
N SER A 12 6.96 -22.48 -11.71
CA SER A 12 6.28 -21.17 -11.73
C SER A 12 5.60 -20.86 -10.40
N GLY A 13 5.35 -19.56 -10.14
CA GLY A 13 4.58 -19.11 -8.98
C GLY A 13 3.17 -19.69 -8.95
N SER A 14 2.53 -19.85 -10.11
CA SER A 14 1.22 -20.52 -10.21
C SER A 14 1.28 -21.97 -9.73
N GLY A 15 2.35 -22.71 -10.05
CA GLY A 15 2.53 -24.08 -9.58
C GLY A 15 2.74 -24.17 -8.06
N VAL A 16 3.33 -23.14 -7.44
CA VAL A 16 3.42 -23.05 -5.97
C VAL A 16 2.02 -22.91 -5.38
N ARG A 17 1.21 -22.00 -5.93
CA ARG A 17 -0.17 -21.76 -5.47
C ARG A 17 -1.04 -23.01 -5.60
N ASP A 18 -0.94 -23.72 -6.72
CA ASP A 18 -1.74 -24.93 -6.94
C ASP A 18 -1.42 -26.01 -5.89
N ARG A 19 -0.16 -26.10 -5.44
CA ARG A 19 0.25 -27.00 -4.34
C ARG A 19 -0.28 -26.55 -2.99
N ILE A 20 -0.28 -25.24 -2.71
CA ILE A 20 -0.86 -24.68 -1.48
C ILE A 20 -2.37 -24.96 -1.43
N VAL A 21 -3.08 -24.72 -2.52
CA VAL A 21 -4.52 -25.01 -2.63
C VAL A 21 -4.81 -26.51 -2.48
N ALA A 22 -3.91 -27.36 -2.96
CA ALA A 22 -3.98 -28.81 -2.74
C ALA A 22 -3.66 -29.25 -1.30
N GLY A 23 -3.31 -28.31 -0.40
CA GLY A 23 -3.03 -28.60 1.01
C GLY A 23 -1.66 -29.21 1.27
N ASP A 24 -0.70 -29.05 0.36
CA ASP A 24 0.67 -29.54 0.54
C ASP A 24 1.33 -28.83 1.73
N PRO A 25 1.64 -29.53 2.84
CA PRO A 25 2.17 -28.90 4.06
C PRO A 25 3.51 -28.20 3.84
N GLU A 26 4.30 -28.68 2.89
CA GLU A 26 5.59 -28.10 2.56
C GLU A 26 5.43 -26.79 1.80
N ALA A 27 4.51 -26.76 0.83
CA ALA A 27 4.18 -25.56 0.08
C ALA A 27 3.58 -24.48 0.98
N VAL A 28 2.66 -24.86 1.88
CA VAL A 28 2.07 -23.95 2.88
C VAL A 28 3.17 -23.36 3.77
N ARG A 29 4.04 -24.21 4.35
CA ARG A 29 5.12 -23.73 5.23
C ARG A 29 6.09 -22.80 4.51
N LEU A 30 6.47 -23.14 3.28
CA LEU A 30 7.37 -22.30 2.48
C LEU A 30 6.72 -20.96 2.11
N ALA A 31 5.41 -20.94 1.87
CA ALA A 31 4.68 -19.70 1.64
C ALA A 31 4.67 -18.78 2.87
N GLU A 32 4.42 -19.33 4.07
CA GLU A 32 4.49 -18.57 5.32
C GLU A 32 5.90 -18.03 5.59
N ILE A 33 6.93 -18.84 5.36
CA ILE A 33 8.34 -18.40 5.47
C ILE A 33 8.63 -17.25 4.52
N ALA A 34 8.25 -17.39 3.25
CA ALA A 34 8.44 -16.35 2.25
C ALA A 34 7.68 -15.07 2.63
N GLY A 35 6.45 -15.20 3.14
CA GLY A 35 5.65 -14.11 3.65
C GLY A 35 6.34 -13.33 4.76
N ARG A 36 6.92 -14.02 5.76
CA ARG A 36 7.68 -13.38 6.83
C ARG A 36 8.92 -12.64 6.31
N GLN A 37 9.67 -13.24 5.40
CA GLN A 37 10.87 -12.61 4.81
C GLN A 37 10.53 -11.33 4.05
N VAL A 38 9.42 -11.33 3.31
CA VAL A 38 8.94 -10.13 2.61
C VAL A 38 8.39 -9.10 3.61
N GLY A 39 7.62 -9.56 4.59
CA GLY A 39 7.08 -8.73 5.66
C GLY A 39 8.16 -7.97 6.45
N GLU A 40 9.35 -8.55 6.60
CA GLU A 40 10.49 -7.92 7.29
C GLU A 40 10.93 -6.63 6.59
N VAL A 41 11.06 -6.68 5.27
CA VAL A 41 11.41 -5.51 4.45
C VAL A 41 10.24 -4.52 4.41
N LEU A 42 9.01 -5.03 4.27
CA LEU A 42 7.81 -4.18 4.20
C LEU A 42 7.53 -3.44 5.50
N ALA A 43 7.90 -3.97 6.67
CA ALA A 43 7.66 -3.32 7.96
C ALA A 43 8.30 -1.94 8.03
N THR A 44 9.56 -1.80 7.56
CA THR A 44 10.23 -0.50 7.50
C THR A 44 9.52 0.45 6.54
N LEU A 45 9.10 -0.04 5.37
CA LEU A 45 8.40 0.78 4.37
C LEU A 45 7.05 1.27 4.91
N VAL A 46 6.26 0.38 5.51
CA VAL A 46 4.97 0.70 6.13
C VAL A 46 5.14 1.73 7.24
N CYS A 47 6.18 1.63 8.07
CA CYS A 47 6.45 2.62 9.11
C CYS A 47 6.74 4.02 8.56
N VAL A 48 7.44 4.10 7.41
CA VAL A 48 7.84 5.38 6.81
C VAL A 48 6.72 6.00 5.98
N VAL A 49 6.04 5.18 5.17
CA VAL A 49 4.99 5.63 4.24
C VAL A 49 3.63 5.75 4.95
N ASN A 50 3.40 4.96 6.01
CA ASN A 50 2.15 4.90 6.77
C ASN A 50 0.90 4.78 5.87
N PRO A 51 0.82 3.77 4.99
CA PRO A 51 -0.29 3.64 4.07
C PRO A 51 -1.57 3.19 4.78
N GLY A 52 -2.73 3.63 4.29
CA GLY A 52 -4.02 3.09 4.72
C GLY A 52 -4.31 1.68 4.22
N VAL A 53 -3.71 1.27 3.09
CA VAL A 53 -3.91 -0.06 2.48
C VAL A 53 -2.61 -0.59 1.88
N LEU A 54 -2.29 -1.85 2.14
CA LEU A 54 -1.24 -2.62 1.50
C LEU A 54 -1.88 -3.78 0.70
N VAL A 55 -1.72 -3.76 -0.61
CA VAL A 55 -2.23 -4.83 -1.49
C VAL A 55 -1.10 -5.77 -1.87
N VAL A 56 -1.25 -7.06 -1.58
CA VAL A 56 -0.35 -8.12 -2.04
C VAL A 56 -0.97 -8.76 -3.28
N ALA A 57 -0.32 -8.63 -4.44
CA ALA A 57 -0.82 -9.13 -5.72
C ALA A 57 0.16 -10.11 -6.38
N GLY A 58 -0.34 -10.90 -7.33
CA GLY A 58 0.45 -11.86 -8.11
C GLY A 58 0.19 -13.31 -7.73
N ASP A 59 1.01 -14.22 -8.24
CA ASP A 59 0.75 -15.67 -8.11
C ASP A 59 0.88 -16.21 -6.67
N LEU A 60 1.59 -15.48 -5.80
CA LEU A 60 1.74 -15.77 -4.37
C LEU A 60 0.80 -14.95 -3.49
N ALA A 61 -0.12 -14.19 -4.08
CA ALA A 61 -1.15 -13.47 -3.34
C ALA A 61 -2.21 -14.46 -2.84
N GLU A 62 -1.85 -15.21 -1.80
CA GLU A 62 -2.68 -16.22 -1.17
C GLU A 62 -2.64 -16.10 0.37
N PRO A 63 -3.62 -16.66 1.09
CA PRO A 63 -3.78 -16.47 2.54
C PRO A 63 -2.57 -16.78 3.43
N HIS A 64 -1.81 -17.85 3.19
CA HIS A 64 -0.68 -18.28 4.03
C HIS A 64 0.52 -17.34 3.90
N PHE A 65 0.83 -16.91 2.67
CA PHE A 65 1.84 -15.89 2.40
C PHE A 65 1.47 -14.58 3.09
N VAL A 66 0.22 -14.12 2.94
CA VAL A 66 -0.24 -12.88 3.59
C VAL A 66 -0.28 -13.02 5.11
N ALA A 67 -0.55 -14.20 5.65
CA ALA A 67 -0.44 -14.46 7.08
C ALA A 67 0.99 -14.24 7.57
N GLY A 68 2.00 -14.79 6.86
CA GLY A 68 3.41 -14.55 7.18
C GLY A 68 3.81 -13.07 7.07
N VAL A 69 3.29 -12.34 6.08
CA VAL A 69 3.50 -10.88 5.96
C VAL A 69 2.90 -10.15 7.17
N ARG A 70 1.64 -10.44 7.53
CA ARG A 70 0.93 -9.81 8.65
C ARG A 70 1.62 -10.08 9.99
N GLU A 71 2.08 -11.32 10.20
CA GLU A 71 2.86 -11.69 11.38
C GLU A 71 4.02 -10.71 11.58
N GLU A 72 4.76 -10.44 10.51
CA GLU A 72 5.94 -9.60 10.57
C GLU A 72 5.63 -8.11 10.70
N LEU A 73 4.64 -7.63 9.95
CA LEU A 73 4.18 -6.26 10.05
C LEU A 73 3.66 -5.94 11.45
N TYR A 74 2.89 -6.83 12.07
CA TYR A 74 2.39 -6.62 13.43
C TYR A 74 3.49 -6.71 14.48
N ARG A 75 4.52 -7.53 14.25
CA ARG A 75 5.65 -7.63 15.15
C ARG A 75 6.53 -6.38 15.13
N ARG A 76 6.73 -5.76 13.96
CA ARG A 76 7.77 -4.73 13.75
C ARG A 76 7.25 -3.33 13.45
N ALA A 77 6.06 -3.16 12.88
CA ALA A 77 5.52 -1.84 12.61
C ALA A 77 4.78 -1.30 13.85
N LEU A 78 5.28 -0.20 14.42
CA LEU A 78 4.80 0.41 15.66
C LEU A 78 3.27 0.53 15.67
N PRO A 79 2.56 0.33 16.82
CA PRO A 79 1.09 0.34 16.89
C PRO A 79 0.41 1.60 16.34
N ARG A 80 1.16 2.71 16.25
CA ARG A 80 0.68 3.97 15.66
C ARG A 80 0.66 3.97 14.13
N ALA A 81 1.57 3.26 13.46
CA ALA A 81 1.68 3.21 11.99
C ALA A 81 0.74 2.17 11.35
N THR A 82 0.24 1.21 12.13
CA THR A 82 -0.59 0.11 11.61
C THR A 82 -2.05 0.19 12.04
N ARG A 83 -2.44 1.19 12.84
CA ARG A 83 -3.79 1.28 13.44
C ARG A 83 -4.93 1.23 12.41
N ASN A 84 -4.68 1.73 11.19
CA ASN A 84 -5.64 1.76 10.09
C ASN A 84 -5.17 0.96 8.86
N LEU A 85 -4.04 0.25 8.95
CA LEU A 85 -3.48 -0.47 7.81
C LEU A 85 -4.33 -1.71 7.51
N ARG A 86 -4.90 -1.76 6.31
CA ARG A 86 -5.53 -2.98 5.77
C ARG A 86 -4.56 -3.69 4.85
N VAL A 87 -4.31 -4.98 5.09
CA VAL A 87 -3.51 -5.83 4.20
C VAL A 87 -4.46 -6.70 3.40
N GLU A 88 -4.57 -6.45 2.10
CA GLU A 88 -5.54 -7.09 1.21
C GLU A 88 -4.83 -8.00 0.19
N ILE A 89 -5.49 -9.07 -0.22
CA ILE A 89 -5.05 -9.94 -1.31
C ILE A 89 -5.65 -9.40 -2.61
N GLY A 90 -4.78 -8.95 -3.52
CA GLY A 90 -5.17 -8.49 -4.84
C GLY A 90 -5.29 -9.64 -5.84
N GLY A 91 -6.29 -9.57 -6.71
CA GLY A 91 -6.46 -10.48 -7.84
C GLY A 91 -5.37 -10.31 -8.90
N ARG A 92 -5.38 -11.22 -9.89
CA ARG A 92 -4.45 -11.19 -11.03
C ARG A 92 -4.76 -9.97 -11.90
N GLY A 93 -4.02 -8.87 -11.69
CA GLY A 93 -4.24 -7.57 -12.35
C GLY A 93 -4.30 -6.37 -11.39
N ASP A 94 -4.42 -6.60 -10.07
CA ASP A 94 -4.63 -5.55 -9.06
C ASP A 94 -3.38 -4.74 -8.68
N ALA A 95 -2.23 -5.03 -9.27
CA ALA A 95 -1.03 -4.20 -9.10
C ALA A 95 -1.29 -2.73 -9.50
N LEU A 96 -2.15 -2.51 -10.51
CA LEU A 96 -2.62 -1.18 -10.89
C LEU A 96 -3.48 -0.53 -9.79
N GLY A 97 -4.33 -1.31 -9.10
CA GLY A 97 -5.13 -0.81 -7.99
C GLY A 97 -4.28 -0.32 -6.83
N GLY A 98 -3.22 -1.06 -6.48
CA GLY A 98 -2.26 -0.63 -5.46
C GLY A 98 -1.51 0.65 -5.85
N ALA A 99 -1.08 0.76 -7.11
CA ALA A 99 -0.43 1.97 -7.62
C ALA A 99 -1.38 3.18 -7.61
N VAL A 100 -2.65 3.00 -8.01
CA VAL A 100 -3.68 4.05 -7.95
C VAL A 100 -3.94 4.47 -6.50
N ALA A 101 -4.04 3.53 -5.56
CA ALA A 101 -4.24 3.83 -4.15
C ALA A 101 -3.09 4.68 -3.57
N LEU A 102 -1.83 4.33 -3.89
CA LEU A 102 -0.66 5.12 -3.48
C LEU A 102 -0.68 6.54 -4.04
N VAL A 103 -1.05 6.69 -5.31
CA VAL A 103 -1.17 8.03 -5.94
C VAL A 103 -2.28 8.84 -5.27
N VAL A 104 -3.45 8.24 -5.03
CA VAL A 104 -4.58 8.89 -4.35
C VAL A 104 -4.18 9.32 -2.94
N GLU A 105 -3.56 8.45 -2.15
CA GLU A 105 -3.11 8.76 -0.79
C GLU A 105 -2.07 9.90 -0.77
N THR A 106 -1.17 9.93 -1.75
CA THR A 106 -0.18 11.01 -1.89
C THR A 106 -0.86 12.33 -2.27
N VAL A 107 -1.71 12.31 -3.29
CA VAL A 107 -2.40 13.49 -3.85
C VAL A 107 -3.42 14.09 -2.89
N PHE A 108 -4.06 13.27 -2.06
CA PHE A 108 -5.05 13.68 -1.07
C PHE A 108 -4.51 13.64 0.37
N SER A 109 -3.18 13.65 0.54
CA SER A 109 -2.57 13.78 1.86
C SER A 109 -2.91 15.13 2.49
N VAL A 110 -3.00 15.17 3.82
CA VAL A 110 -3.33 16.39 4.58
C VAL A 110 -2.41 17.56 4.19
N ALA A 111 -1.10 17.30 4.10
CA ALA A 111 -0.12 18.30 3.70
C ALA A 111 -0.36 18.85 2.29
N GLU A 112 -0.75 18.00 1.35
CA GLU A 112 -1.03 18.40 -0.03
C GLU A 112 -2.36 19.16 -0.15
N VAL A 113 -3.37 18.77 0.62
CA VAL A 113 -4.65 19.51 0.73
C VAL A 113 -4.42 20.90 1.31
N ASP A 114 -3.69 21.00 2.43
CA ASP A 114 -3.35 22.29 3.06
C ASP A 114 -2.56 23.19 2.11
N ARG A 115 -1.58 22.62 1.38
CA ARG A 115 -0.81 23.34 0.38
C ARG A 115 -1.69 23.89 -0.74
N ARG A 116 -2.63 23.09 -1.27
CA ARG A 116 -3.55 23.54 -2.33
C ARG A 116 -4.50 24.62 -1.84
N LEU A 117 -5.05 24.49 -0.63
CA LEU A 117 -5.91 25.50 -0.03
C LEU A 117 -5.16 26.83 0.20
N ALA A 118 -3.91 26.79 0.65
CA ALA A 118 -3.09 27.98 0.82
C ALA A 118 -2.84 28.72 -0.51
N LEU A 119 -2.62 27.98 -1.61
CA LEU A 119 -2.42 28.57 -2.94
C LEU A 119 -3.69 29.23 -3.51
N ASP A 120 -4.87 28.63 -3.28
CA ASP A 120 -6.14 29.22 -3.73
C ASP A 120 -6.56 30.44 -2.89
N GLN A 121 -6.26 30.45 -1.59
CA GLN A 121 -6.43 31.65 -0.76
C GLN A 121 -5.54 32.80 -1.26
N GLY A 122 -4.33 32.50 -1.73
CA GLY A 122 -3.45 33.47 -2.40
C GLY A 122 -4.02 34.05 -3.69
N ARG A 123 -4.65 33.23 -4.55
CA ARG A 123 -5.34 33.67 -5.78
C ARG A 123 -6.56 34.54 -5.50
N SER A 124 -7.36 34.20 -4.48
CA SER A 124 -8.49 35.02 -4.05
C SER A 124 -8.04 36.37 -3.48
N ALA A 125 -6.95 36.41 -2.70
CA ALA A 125 -6.39 37.65 -2.17
C ALA A 125 -5.79 38.58 -3.25
N VAL A 126 -5.18 38.01 -4.31
CA VAL A 126 -4.68 38.80 -5.45
C VAL A 126 -5.84 39.42 -6.22
N THR A 127 -6.92 38.67 -6.46
CA THR A 127 -8.10 39.15 -7.19
C THR A 127 -8.78 40.31 -6.47
N ALA A 128 -8.89 40.26 -5.14
CA ALA A 128 -9.45 41.33 -4.32
C ALA A 128 -8.60 42.63 -4.30
N ARG A 129 -7.28 42.53 -4.50
CA ARG A 129 -6.36 43.67 -4.46
C ARG A 129 -6.25 44.44 -5.78
N THR A 130 -6.70 43.85 -6.89
CA THR A 130 -6.72 44.47 -8.24
C THR A 130 -7.99 45.24 -8.57
N VAL A 131 -9.01 45.27 -7.71
CA VAL A 131 -10.20 46.11 -7.92
C VAL A 131 -9.83 47.57 -7.59
N PRO A 132 -9.73 48.49 -8.57
CA PRO A 132 -9.38 49.87 -8.27
C PRO A 132 -10.59 50.53 -7.61
N SER A 133 -10.41 50.98 -6.36
CA SER A 133 -11.38 51.79 -5.64
C SER A 133 -11.54 53.14 -6.35
N GLY A 134 -12.46 53.18 -7.31
CA GLY A 134 -12.94 54.38 -7.95
C GLY A 134 -13.71 55.21 -6.94
N ARG A 135 -13.05 56.25 -6.42
CA ARG A 135 -13.67 57.37 -5.71
C ARG A 135 -15.01 57.75 -6.33
N THR A 136 -16.06 57.83 -5.53
CA THR A 136 -17.11 58.83 -5.74
C THR A 136 -17.46 59.47 -4.40
N THR A 137 -16.76 60.56 -4.13
CA THR A 137 -17.22 61.64 -3.25
C THR A 137 -18.36 62.36 -3.97
N ARG A 138 -19.50 62.57 -3.30
CA ARG A 138 -20.44 63.71 -3.43
C ARG A 138 -21.59 63.45 -2.44
N LEU A 139 -21.66 64.29 -1.40
CA LEU A 139 -22.54 65.47 -1.25
C LEU A 139 -23.97 65.06 -0.93
#